data_AF-A0A378LD46-F1
#
_entry.id   AF-A0A378LD46-F1
#
_cell.length_a   1.000
_cell.length_b   1.000
_cell.length_c   1.000
_cell.angle_alpha   90.00
_cell.angle_beta   90.00
_cell.angle_gamma   90.00
#
_symmetry.space_group_name_H-M   'P 1'
#
loop_
_entity.id
_entity.type
_entity.pdbx_description
1 polymer ?
#
loop_
_entity_poly.entity_id
_entity_poly.type
_entity_poly.pdbx_seq_one_letter_code
_entity_poly.pdbx_strand_id
1 'polypeptide(L)'
;MLKQKSNPDQQQKRLAQVGLKRQLSVSYIGPKGQITCDDPDSYSGQERIAYQNALIRQHPETGYADGILERREEQRARFFSQQKEEEKAKPATAPALR
;
A
#
# COMPACT_ATOMS: atom_id res chain seq x y z
N MET A 1 30.66 29.67 -20.19
CA MET A 1 30.62 28.49 -19.30
C MET A 1 29.37 28.60 -18.43
N LEU A 2 28.32 27.83 -18.73
CA LEU A 2 27.06 27.86 -17.95
C LEU A 2 27.25 27.01 -16.67
N LYS A 3 27.23 27.66 -15.50
CA LYS A 3 27.14 26.98 -14.20
C LYS A 3 25.76 26.33 -14.09
N GLN A 4 25.66 25.02 -14.32
CA GLN A 4 24.50 24.24 -13.93
C GLN A 4 24.35 24.32 -12.41
N LYS A 5 23.28 24.98 -11.95
CA LYS A 5 22.82 24.91 -10.56
C LYS A 5 22.18 23.54 -10.37
N SER A 6 22.95 22.56 -9.89
CA SER A 6 22.43 21.28 -9.44
C SER A 6 21.54 21.53 -8.23
N ASN A 7 20.26 21.18 -8.34
CA ASN A 7 19.29 21.30 -7.27
C ASN A 7 19.55 20.16 -6.26
N PRO A 8 19.90 20.44 -4.99
CA PRO A 8 20.30 19.40 -4.02
C PRO A 8 19.19 18.39 -3.74
N ASP A 9 17.93 18.83 -3.82
CA ASP A 9 16.71 18.03 -3.66
C ASP A 9 16.63 16.84 -4.64
N GLN A 10 17.12 17.04 -5.87
CA GLN A 10 17.04 16.02 -6.92
C GLN A 10 18.16 14.98 -6.78
N GLN A 11 19.30 15.35 -6.18
CA GLN A 11 20.40 14.44 -5.90
C GLN A 11 20.13 13.55 -4.69
N GLN A 12 19.45 14.05 -3.65
CA GLN A 12 19.03 13.22 -2.51
C GLN A 12 18.05 12.12 -2.92
N LYS A 13 17.11 12.42 -3.84
CA LYS A 13 16.17 11.42 -4.38
C LYS A 13 16.85 10.30 -5.18
N ARG A 14 17.97 10.59 -5.86
CA ARG A 14 18.75 9.58 -6.61
C ARG A 14 19.63 8.70 -5.73
N LEU A 15 20.18 9.24 -4.64
CA LEU A 15 21.02 8.47 -3.72
C LEU A 15 20.22 7.51 -2.83
N ALA A 16 18.93 7.80 -2.60
CA ALA A 16 18.01 6.90 -1.91
C ALA A 16 17.54 5.70 -2.78
N GLN A 17 17.89 5.68 -4.08
CA GLN A 17 17.18 4.87 -5.06
C GLN A 17 17.63 3.41 -5.17
N VAL A 18 18.62 2.92 -4.40
CA VAL A 18 19.13 1.54 -4.56
C VAL A 18 19.38 0.76 -3.26
N GLY A 19 19.40 1.39 -2.08
CA GLY A 19 19.83 0.70 -0.86
C GLY A 19 18.83 0.79 0.28
N LEU A 20 17.94 -0.19 0.39
CA LEU A 20 16.99 -0.39 1.50
C LEU A 20 16.21 0.88 1.88
N LYS A 21 15.01 1.05 1.31
CA LYS A 21 13.97 1.85 2.00
C LYS A 21 13.77 1.22 3.37
N ARG A 22 14.36 1.83 4.41
CA ARG A 22 14.36 1.26 5.75
C ARG A 22 12.91 1.17 6.24
N GLN A 23 12.55 0.03 6.83
CA GLN A 23 11.32 -0.11 7.60
C GLN A 23 11.52 0.63 8.93
N LEU A 24 11.53 1.96 8.88
CA LEU A 24 11.61 2.79 10.08
C LEU A 24 10.19 2.99 10.60
N SER A 25 10.04 2.91 11.92
CA SER A 25 8.88 3.47 12.60
C SER A 25 8.90 4.98 12.37
N VAL A 26 7.89 5.51 11.67
CA VAL A 26 7.80 6.93 11.37
C VAL A 26 6.60 7.51 12.08
N SER A 27 6.77 8.66 12.74
CA SER A 27 5.65 9.41 13.31
C SER A 27 4.83 10.05 12.19
N TYR A 28 3.51 9.97 12.29
CA TYR A 28 2.59 10.56 11.32
C TYR A 28 1.35 11.10 12.02
N ILE A 29 0.66 12.01 11.34
CA ILE A 29 -0.61 12.56 11.81
C ILE A 29 -1.70 11.54 11.49
N GLY A 30 -2.34 10.99 12.53
CA GLY A 30 -3.44 10.06 12.43
C GLY A 30 -4.74 10.73 11.91
N PRO A 31 -5.78 9.94 11.61
CA PRO A 31 -7.04 10.44 11.08
C PRO A 31 -7.80 11.36 12.04
N LYS A 32 -7.50 11.34 13.34
CA LYS A 32 -8.09 12.25 14.34
C LYS A 32 -7.20 13.48 14.60
N GLY A 33 -6.15 13.68 13.80
CA GLY A 33 -5.23 14.82 13.91
C GLY A 33 -4.15 14.69 15.00
N GLN A 34 -4.07 13.54 15.69
CA GLN A 34 -3.05 13.27 16.68
C GLN A 34 -1.75 12.79 16.03
N ILE A 35 -0.59 13.17 16.59
CA ILE A 35 0.68 12.57 16.19
C ILE A 35 0.77 11.18 16.83
N THR A 36 1.03 10.17 16.02
CA THR A 36 1.23 8.79 16.48
C THR A 36 2.41 8.15 15.76
N CYS A 37 2.99 7.12 16.38
CA CYS A 37 3.95 6.19 15.78
C CYS A 37 3.42 4.75 15.79
N ASP A 38 2.13 4.56 16.07
CA ASP A 38 1.49 3.26 16.12
C ASP A 38 1.56 2.58 14.75
N ASP A 39 1.65 1.25 14.76
CA ASP A 39 1.53 0.47 13.53
C ASP A 39 0.07 0.52 13.04
N PRO A 40 -0.20 1.02 11.81
CA PRO A 40 -1.54 0.99 11.23
C PRO A 40 -2.21 -0.39 11.28
N ASP A 41 -1.43 -1.47 11.22
CA ASP A 41 -1.95 -2.84 11.27
C ASP A 41 -2.45 -3.26 12.66
N SER A 42 -2.11 -2.51 13.72
CA SER A 42 -2.67 -2.72 15.07
C SER A 42 -4.16 -2.39 15.14
N TYR A 43 -4.68 -1.57 14.21
CA TYR A 43 -6.10 -1.25 14.11
C TYR A 43 -6.84 -2.29 13.24
N SER A 44 -8.17 -2.21 13.21
CA SER A 44 -9.02 -3.09 12.41
C SER A 44 -10.02 -2.31 11.53
N GLY A 45 -10.60 -2.99 10.54
CA GLY A 45 -11.65 -2.44 9.69
C GLY A 45 -11.28 -1.14 8.97
N GLN A 46 -12.20 -0.17 8.98
CA GLN A 46 -11.99 1.14 8.35
C GLN A 46 -10.94 1.99 9.06
N GLU A 47 -10.76 1.81 10.37
CA GLU A 47 -9.77 2.56 11.14
C GLU A 47 -8.35 2.22 10.65
N ARG A 48 -8.04 0.92 10.48
CA ARG A 48 -6.79 0.46 9.84
C ARG A 48 -6.56 1.15 8.50
N ILE A 49 -7.56 1.18 7.63
CA ILE A 49 -7.44 1.78 6.29
C ILE A 49 -7.12 3.28 6.40
N ALA A 50 -7.77 4.00 7.32
CA ALA A 50 -7.54 5.42 7.53
C ALA A 50 -6.11 5.71 8.01
N TYR A 51 -5.60 4.95 8.98
CA TYR A 51 -4.22 5.11 9.46
C TYR A 51 -3.19 4.72 8.38
N GLN A 52 -3.41 3.63 7.65
CA GLN A 52 -2.55 3.22 6.54
C GLN A 52 -2.50 4.31 5.46
N ASN A 53 -3.65 4.89 5.08
CA ASN A 53 -3.71 5.97 4.10
C ASN A 53 -3.02 7.24 4.61
N ALA A 54 -3.17 7.56 5.91
CA ALA A 54 -2.52 8.70 6.52
C ALA A 54 -0.98 8.56 6.50
N LEU A 55 -0.46 7.37 6.82
CA LEU A 55 0.96 7.05 6.76
C LEU A 55 1.48 7.16 5.33
N ILE A 56 0.83 6.49 4.36
CA ILE A 56 1.25 6.50 2.95
C ILE A 56 1.25 7.94 2.39
N ARG A 57 0.26 8.76 2.73
CA ARG A 57 0.16 10.14 2.23
C ARG A 57 1.30 11.03 2.75
N GLN A 58 1.72 10.81 3.98
CA GLN A 58 2.76 11.63 4.63
C GLN A 58 4.17 11.13 4.31
N HIS A 59 4.35 9.81 4.20
CA HIS A 59 5.65 9.16 4.06
C HIS A 59 5.67 8.09 2.95
N PRO A 60 5.36 8.45 1.68
CA PRO A 60 5.24 7.50 0.57
C PRO A 60 6.57 6.81 0.22
N GLU A 61 7.70 7.40 0.57
CA GLU A 61 9.04 6.86 0.30
C GLU A 61 9.51 5.80 1.31
N THR A 62 8.73 5.51 2.36
CA THR A 62 9.12 4.54 3.38
C THR A 62 8.88 3.10 2.93
N GLY A 63 9.70 2.17 3.42
CA GLY A 63 9.47 0.73 3.20
C GLY A 63 8.16 0.24 3.83
N TYR A 64 7.66 0.96 4.83
CA TYR A 64 6.36 0.69 5.46
C TYR A 64 5.20 1.00 4.50
N ALA A 65 5.26 2.15 3.81
CA ALA A 65 4.26 2.51 2.80
C ALA A 65 4.24 1.50 1.65
N ASP A 66 5.42 1.09 1.18
CA ASP A 66 5.56 0.07 0.13
C ASP A 66 4.95 -1.28 0.57
N GLY A 67 5.28 -1.75 1.78
CA GLY A 67 4.75 -3.02 2.30
C GLY A 67 3.22 -3.02 2.48
N ILE A 68 2.63 -1.87 2.83
CA ILE A 68 1.15 -1.74 2.88
C ILE A 68 0.56 -1.83 1.47
N LEU A 69 1.17 -1.19 0.47
CA LEU A 69 0.69 -1.21 -0.91
C LEU A 69 0.79 -2.61 -1.53
N GLU A 70 1.94 -3.27 -1.37
CA GLU A 70 2.17 -4.64 -1.84
C GLU A 70 1.13 -5.61 -1.26
N ARG A 71 0.92 -5.57 0.06
CA ARG A 71 -0.08 -6.42 0.72
C ARG A 71 -1.51 -6.16 0.21
N ARG A 72 -1.86 -4.90 -0.09
CA ARG A 72 -3.16 -4.55 -0.68
C ARG A 72 -3.30 -5.09 -2.10
N GLU A 73 -2.24 -5.04 -2.90
CA GLU A 73 -2.22 -5.61 -4.24
C GLU A 73 -2.35 -7.13 -4.21
N GLU A 74 -1.60 -7.81 -3.34
CA GLU A 74 -1.73 -9.26 -3.13
C GLU A 74 -3.14 -9.67 -2.72
N GLN A 75 -3.76 -8.94 -1.78
CA GLN A 75 -5.13 -9.20 -1.36
C GLN A 75 -6.09 -9.03 -2.53
N ARG A 76 -5.99 -7.93 -3.29
CA ARG A 76 -6.81 -7.72 -4.48
C ARG A 76 -6.63 -8.85 -5.50
N ALA A 77 -5.38 -9.23 -5.79
CA ALA A 77 -5.08 -10.33 -6.70
C ALA A 77 -5.72 -11.65 -6.25
N ARG A 78 -5.69 -11.96 -4.94
CA ARG A 78 -6.34 -13.15 -4.36
C ARG A 78 -7.86 -13.12 -4.50
N PHE A 79 -8.50 -11.97 -4.29
CA PHE A 79 -9.95 -11.83 -4.51
C PHE A 79 -10.33 -12.07 -5.97
N PHE A 80 -9.56 -11.52 -6.91
CA PHE A 80 -9.81 -11.74 -8.34
C PHE A 80 -9.56 -13.18 -8.79
N SER A 81 -8.58 -13.89 -8.21
CA SER A 81 -8.37 -15.30 -8.51
C SER A 81 -9.48 -16.21 -7.98
N GLN A 82 -10.06 -15.89 -6.80
CA GLN A 82 -11.17 -16.67 -6.22
C GLN A 82 -12.45 -16.54 -7.06
N GLN A 83 -12.77 -15.35 -7.56
CA GLN A 83 -13.92 -15.17 -8.46
C GLN A 83 -13.80 -15.99 -9.74
N LYS A 84 -12.57 -16.19 -10.24
CA LYS A 84 -12.30 -16.97 -11.46
C LYS A 84 -12.49 -18.48 -11.27
N GLU A 85 -12.37 -18.98 -10.04
CA GLU A 85 -12.66 -20.39 -9.71
C GLU A 85 -14.15 -20.62 -9.43
N GLU A 86 -14.84 -19.69 -8.76
CA GLU A 86 -16.29 -19.79 -8.52
C GLU A 86 -17.12 -19.70 -9.82
N GLU A 87 -16.67 -18.95 -10.84
CA GLU A 87 -17.37 -18.91 -12.14
C GLU A 87 -17.33 -20.25 -12.89
N LYS A 88 -16.29 -21.06 -12.68
CA LYS A 88 -16.19 -22.42 -13.26
C LYS A 88 -16.97 -23.48 -12.49
N ALA A 89 -17.43 -23.16 -11.28
CA ALA A 89 -18.10 -24.10 -10.38
C ALA A 89 -19.63 -24.03 -10.42
N LYS A 90 -20.25 -23.30 -11.37
CA LYS A 90 -21.69 -23.40 -11.63
C LYS A 90 -21.95 -24.61 -12.55
N PRO A 91 -22.47 -25.75 -12.05
CA PRO A 91 -22.92 -26.81 -12.94
C PRO A 91 -24.08 -26.27 -13.78
N ALA A 92 -23.97 -26.47 -15.10
CA ALA A 92 -25.05 -26.20 -16.03
C ALA A 92 -26.32 -26.89 -15.52
N THR A 93 -27.34 -26.08 -15.21
CA THR A 93 -28.68 -26.58 -14.91
C THR A 93 -29.17 -27.31 -16.16
N ALA A 94 -29.10 -28.64 -16.15
CA ALA A 94 -29.70 -29.44 -17.19
C ALA A 94 -31.22 -29.26 -17.12
N PRO A 95 -31.90 -28.84 -18.20
CA PRO A 95 -33.35 -28.87 -18.22
C PRO A 95 -33.77 -30.34 -18.26
N ALA A 96 -34.32 -30.85 -17.16
CA ALA A 96 -35.01 -32.13 -17.17
C ALA A 96 -36.30 -31.96 -18.02
N LEU A 97 -36.22 -32.44 -19.25
CA LEU A 97 -37.35 -32.62 -20.16
C LEU A 97 -38.23 -33.77 -19.64
N ARG A 98 -39.52 -33.45 -19.49
CA ARG A 98 -40.74 -34.30 -19.54
C ARG A 98 -40.70 -35.72 -18.94
#